data_AF-A0A8S3UVD8-F1
#
_entry.id   AF-A0A8S3UVD8-F1
#
_cell.length_a   1.000
_cell.length_b   1.000
_cell.length_c   1.000
_cell.angle_alpha   90.00
_cell.angle_beta   90.00
_cell.angle_gamma   90.00
#
_symmetry.space_group_name_H-M   'P 1'
#
loop_
_entity.id
_entity.type
_entity.pdbx_description
1 polymer ?
#
loop_
_entity_poly.entity_id
_entity_poly.type
_entity_poly.pdbx_seq_one_letter_code
_entity_poly.pdbx_strand_id
1 'polypeptide(L)'
;MSSKSVLEHFTVPDDFQNGNTFKGKCMHCGTLISGSYKVTSNFVTHMKRKHRDLYILHSENKEIQPTLTQCIKKSVKYSPSDPKQLEMTNALIMFIAGDLLAVQYLAIPATSAPVERLFSTAGKTFRPERCRLADGTFEKLMMVKCNGKMLK
;
A
#
# COMPACT_ATOMS: atom_id res chain seq x y z
N MET A 1 28.49 14.04 -10.25
CA MET A 1 29.56 13.16 -9.71
C MET A 1 28.97 11.76 -9.57
N SER A 2 29.54 10.78 -10.27
CA SER A 2 28.98 9.42 -10.35
C SER A 2 29.03 8.73 -8.98
N SER A 3 27.89 8.23 -8.49
CA SER A 3 27.81 7.49 -7.22
C SER A 3 28.59 6.18 -7.35
N LYS A 4 29.76 6.09 -6.73
CA LYS A 4 30.63 4.92 -6.82
C LYS A 4 29.93 3.69 -6.26
N SER A 5 29.74 2.66 -7.09
CA SER A 5 29.05 1.43 -6.69
C SER A 5 30.00 0.53 -5.90
N VAL A 6 29.48 -0.20 -4.90
CA VAL A 6 30.28 -1.18 -4.13
C VAL A 6 30.88 -2.27 -5.03
N LEU A 7 30.27 -2.51 -6.19
CA LEU A 7 30.77 -3.45 -7.19
C LEU A 7 32.09 -3.02 -7.85
N GLU A 8 32.48 -1.74 -7.78
CA GLU A 8 33.77 -1.26 -8.32
C GLU A 8 34.99 -1.86 -7.60
N HIS A 9 34.80 -2.45 -6.41
CA HIS A 9 35.86 -3.13 -5.65
C HIS A 9 35.96 -4.62 -5.96
N PHE A 10 35.23 -5.10 -6.97
CA PHE A 10 35.16 -6.50 -7.36
C PHE A 10 35.43 -6.67 -8.85
N THR A 11 36.24 -7.67 -9.19
CA THR A 11 36.34 -8.15 -10.56
C THR A 11 35.16 -9.08 -10.81
N VAL A 12 34.28 -8.68 -11.72
CA VAL A 12 33.06 -9.42 -12.08
C VAL A 12 33.12 -9.83 -13.56
N PRO A 13 32.68 -11.04 -13.93
CA PRO A 13 32.67 -11.47 -15.33
C PRO A 13 31.58 -10.71 -16.11
N ASP A 14 31.94 -10.26 -17.32
CA ASP A 14 31.10 -9.48 -18.24
C ASP A 14 30.01 -10.32 -18.96
N ASP A 15 29.83 -11.59 -18.58
CA ASP A 15 28.92 -12.50 -19.27
C ASP A 15 27.45 -12.06 -19.11
N PHE A 16 27.03 -11.21 -20.04
CA PHE A 16 25.66 -10.87 -20.33
C PHE A 16 24.93 -12.11 -20.82
N GLN A 17 24.32 -12.86 -19.89
CA GLN A 17 22.97 -13.38 -20.09
C GLN A 17 22.34 -13.93 -18.81
N ASN A 18 21.19 -13.35 -18.50
CA ASN A 18 20.02 -13.99 -17.90
C ASN A 18 20.17 -14.55 -16.47
N GLY A 19 19.79 -13.75 -15.48
CA GLY A 19 19.22 -14.21 -14.21
C GLY A 19 20.13 -14.96 -13.22
N ASN A 20 21.34 -15.37 -13.62
CA ASN A 20 22.18 -16.24 -12.80
C ASN A 20 23.02 -15.48 -11.77
N THR A 21 23.29 -16.16 -10.65
CA THR A 21 24.25 -15.73 -9.64
C THR A 21 25.66 -15.80 -10.20
N PHE A 22 26.42 -14.71 -10.10
CA PHE A 22 27.83 -14.68 -10.50
C PHE A 22 28.74 -14.68 -9.27
N LYS A 23 30.02 -15.03 -9.47
CA LYS A 23 31.06 -14.95 -8.44
C LYS A 23 31.97 -13.76 -8.76
N GLY A 24 31.98 -12.75 -7.89
CA GLY A 24 32.88 -11.61 -7.97
C GLY A 24 34.11 -11.83 -7.08
N LYS A 25 35.31 -11.52 -7.58
CA LYS A 25 36.56 -11.60 -6.81
C LYS A 25 36.85 -10.25 -6.16
N CYS A 26 37.02 -10.22 -4.84
CA CYS A 26 37.40 -8.99 -4.13
C CYS A 26 38.82 -8.56 -4.52
N MET A 27 39.02 -7.29 -4.87
CA MET A 27 40.33 -6.75 -5.24
C MET A 27 41.27 -6.56 -4.05
N HIS A 28 40.74 -6.51 -2.82
CA HIS A 28 41.51 -6.20 -1.60
C HIS A 28 41.97 -7.43 -0.82
N CYS A 29 41.26 -8.55 -0.94
CA CYS A 29 41.62 -9.80 -0.25
C CYS A 29 41.51 -11.06 -1.13
N GLY A 30 41.12 -10.92 -2.40
CA GLY A 30 41.00 -12.04 -3.35
C GLY A 30 39.84 -13.00 -3.07
N THR A 31 39.02 -12.77 -2.05
CA THR A 31 37.90 -13.67 -1.69
C THR A 31 36.83 -13.64 -2.78
N LEU A 32 36.33 -14.82 -3.18
CA LEU A 32 35.24 -14.97 -4.13
C LEU A 32 33.89 -14.89 -3.43
N ILE A 33 33.00 -14.04 -3.92
CA ILE A 33 31.67 -13.79 -3.36
C ILE A 33 30.62 -14.06 -4.41
N SER A 34 29.65 -14.90 -4.08
CA SER A 34 28.51 -15.17 -4.96
C SER A 34 27.42 -14.10 -4.74
N GLY A 35 26.85 -13.56 -5.81
CA GLY A 35 25.81 -12.55 -5.74
C GLY A 35 25.11 -12.33 -7.08
N SER A 36 24.30 -11.29 -7.17
CA SER A 36 23.57 -10.90 -8.38
C SER A 36 23.75 -9.41 -8.64
N TYR A 37 23.66 -8.99 -9.91
CA TYR A 37 23.81 -7.58 -10.28
C TYR A 37 22.65 -6.72 -9.75
N LYS A 38 21.50 -7.34 -9.49
CA LYS A 38 20.32 -6.66 -8.92
C LYS A 38 20.43 -6.41 -7.41
N VAL A 39 21.24 -7.19 -6.69
CA VAL A 39 21.31 -7.15 -5.22
C VAL A 39 22.76 -7.25 -4.75
N THR A 40 23.26 -6.18 -4.12
CA THR A 40 24.66 -6.05 -3.70
C THR A 40 24.92 -6.39 -2.23
N SER A 41 23.93 -6.95 -1.51
CA SER A 41 24.00 -7.17 -0.06
C SER A 41 25.19 -8.02 0.39
N ASN A 42 25.53 -9.07 -0.36
CA ASN A 42 26.65 -9.97 -0.06
C ASN A 42 28.00 -9.23 -0.16
N PHE A 43 28.17 -8.43 -1.22
CA PHE A 43 29.38 -7.63 -1.44
C PHE A 43 29.54 -6.53 -0.38
N VAL A 44 28.44 -5.85 -0.03
CA VAL A 44 28.39 -4.87 1.07
C VAL A 44 28.78 -5.53 2.40
N THR A 45 28.23 -6.70 2.69
CA THR A 45 28.48 -7.42 3.95
C THR A 45 29.95 -7.82 4.07
N HIS A 46 30.55 -8.31 2.98
CA HIS A 46 31.97 -8.59 2.96
C HIS A 46 32.82 -7.35 3.19
N MET A 47 32.51 -6.25 2.49
CA MET A 47 33.25 -4.99 2.64
C MET A 47 33.20 -4.51 4.09
N LYS A 48 32.04 -4.54 4.74
CA LYS A 48 31.88 -4.18 6.15
C LYS A 48 32.72 -5.04 7.11
N ARG A 49 32.88 -6.34 6.82
CA ARG A 49 33.55 -7.30 7.71
C ARG A 49 35.07 -7.33 7.53
N LYS A 50 35.55 -7.34 6.29
CA LYS A 50 36.99 -7.49 5.98
C LYS A 50 37.69 -6.19 5.63
N HIS A 51 36.95 -5.18 5.20
CA HIS A 51 37.50 -3.92 4.67
C HIS A 51 36.69 -2.73 5.21
N ARG A 52 36.54 -2.70 6.54
CA ARG A 52 35.69 -1.72 7.24
C ARG A 52 36.11 -0.28 6.91
N ASP A 53 37.41 -0.03 6.82
CA ASP A 53 37.97 1.30 6.56
C ASP A 53 37.57 1.81 5.16
N LEU A 54 37.63 0.94 4.15
CA LEU A 54 37.22 1.26 2.78
C LEU A 54 35.70 1.46 2.65
N TYR A 55 34.91 0.71 3.44
CA TYR A 55 33.46 0.88 3.51
C TYR A 55 33.07 2.23 4.14
N ILE A 56 33.75 2.64 5.22
CA ILE A 56 33.48 3.91 5.91
C ILE A 56 33.71 5.09 4.98
N LEU A 57 34.84 5.12 4.26
CA LEU A 57 35.16 6.18 3.29
C LEU A 57 34.12 6.31 2.16
N HIS A 58 33.50 5.20 1.74
CA HIS A 58 32.39 5.21 0.77
C HIS A 58 31.04 5.55 1.39
N SER A 59 30.84 5.25 2.67
CA SER A 59 29.60 5.50 3.41
C SER A 59 29.36 6.98 3.67
N GLU A 60 30.43 7.74 3.95
CA GLU A 60 30.35 9.17 4.28
C GLU A 60 29.97 10.04 3.07
N ASN A 61 30.03 9.50 1.85
CA ASN A 61 29.66 10.18 0.60
C ASN A 61 28.27 9.77 0.05
N LYS A 62 27.47 9.00 0.79
CA LYS A 62 26.09 8.72 0.37
C LYS A 62 25.19 9.89 0.75
N GLU A 63 24.59 10.54 -0.26
CA GLU A 63 23.43 11.41 -0.10
C GLU A 63 22.36 10.65 0.70
N ILE A 64 22.22 10.97 2.00
CA ILE A 64 21.24 10.31 2.86
C ILE A 64 19.88 10.86 2.45
N GLN A 65 18.99 9.98 1.99
CA GLN A 65 17.62 10.36 1.72
C GLN A 65 17.03 11.01 2.98
N PRO A 66 16.47 12.22 2.89
CA PRO A 66 15.94 12.91 4.06
C PRO A 66 14.80 12.09 4.69
N THR A 67 14.75 12.12 6.02
CA THR A 67 13.66 11.47 6.75
C THR A 67 12.34 12.19 6.50
N LEU A 68 11.20 11.49 6.65
CA LEU A 68 9.88 12.13 6.59
C LEU A 68 9.80 13.36 7.50
N THR A 69 10.39 13.28 8.70
CA THR A 69 10.44 14.39 9.66
C THR A 69 11.19 15.61 9.10
N GLN A 70 12.29 15.41 8.37
CA GLN A 70 13.04 16.50 7.74
C GLN A 70 12.26 17.14 6.58
N CYS A 71 11.52 16.36 5.80
CA CYS A 71 10.66 16.88 4.75
C CYS A 71 9.47 17.67 5.31
N ILE A 72 8.84 17.19 6.38
CA ILE A 72 7.68 17.84 7.01
C ILE A 72 8.09 19.17 7.66
N LYS A 73 9.26 19.25 8.31
CA LYS A 73 9.74 20.51 8.92
C LYS A 73 9.96 21.64 7.91
N LYS A 74 10.20 21.32 6.63
CA LYS A 74 10.38 22.31 5.55
C LYS A 74 9.08 22.80 4.93
N SER A 75 7.91 22.32 5.37
CA SER A 75 6.65 22.77 4.78
C SER A 75 6.40 24.25 5.10
N VAL A 76 6.39 25.08 4.06
CA VAL A 76 5.94 26.47 4.16
C VAL A 76 4.42 26.46 4.35
N LYS A 77 3.94 27.12 5.42
CA LYS A 77 2.51 27.36 5.58
C LYS A 77 2.08 28.34 4.49
N TYR A 78 1.08 27.95 3.70
CA TYR A 78 0.46 28.88 2.77
C TYR A 78 -0.26 29.99 3.55
N SER A 79 -0.29 31.18 2.96
CA SER A 79 -1.13 32.27 3.40
C SER A 79 -2.60 31.93 3.07
N PRO A 80 -3.57 32.33 3.90
CA PRO A 80 -4.99 32.10 3.61
C PRO A 80 -5.47 32.70 2.28
N SER A 81 -4.75 33.68 1.74
CA SER A 81 -5.04 34.28 0.41
C SER A 81 -4.30 33.61 -0.74
N ASP A 82 -3.43 32.63 -0.48
CA ASP A 82 -2.71 31.93 -1.55
C ASP A 82 -3.69 31.08 -2.39
N PRO A 83 -3.62 31.15 -3.73
CA PRO A 83 -4.55 30.43 -4.60
C PRO A 83 -4.48 28.91 -4.39
N LYS A 84 -3.28 28.38 -4.11
CA LYS A 84 -3.07 26.96 -3.82
C LYS A 84 -3.80 26.52 -2.53
N GLN A 85 -3.81 27.35 -1.49
CA GLN A 85 -4.54 27.02 -0.26
C GLN A 85 -6.05 27.03 -0.48
N LEU A 86 -6.54 27.99 -1.27
CA LEU A 86 -7.95 28.06 -1.65
C LEU A 86 -8.38 26.84 -2.47
N GLU A 87 -7.59 26.45 -3.47
CA GLU A 87 -7.84 25.25 -4.29
C GLU A 87 -7.87 23.98 -3.44
N MET A 88 -6.89 23.81 -2.54
CA MET A 88 -6.87 22.67 -1.62
C MET A 88 -8.10 22.64 -0.70
N THR A 89 -8.48 23.81 -0.16
CA THR A 89 -9.66 23.93 0.72
C THR A 89 -10.94 23.60 -0.04
N ASN A 90 -11.10 24.13 -1.25
CA ASN A 90 -12.27 23.85 -2.09
C ASN A 90 -12.34 22.38 -2.49
N ALA A 91 -11.22 21.74 -2.82
CA ALA A 91 -11.19 20.31 -3.13
C ALA A 91 -11.65 19.46 -1.94
N LEU A 92 -11.21 19.80 -0.73
CA LEU A 92 -11.65 19.12 0.50
C LEU A 92 -13.15 19.32 0.75
N ILE A 93 -13.65 20.55 0.58
CA ILE A 93 -15.07 20.86 0.73
C ILE A 93 -15.89 20.05 -0.27
N MET A 94 -15.50 20.02 -1.54
CA MET A 94 -16.21 19.29 -2.59
C MET A 94 -16.23 17.78 -2.33
N PHE A 95 -15.13 17.21 -1.82
CA PHE A 95 -15.09 15.80 -1.45
C PHE A 95 -16.06 15.50 -0.28
N ILE A 96 -16.06 16.33 0.77
CA ILE A 96 -16.92 16.10 1.94
C ILE A 96 -18.39 16.33 1.57
N ALA A 97 -18.70 17.49 1.00
CA ALA A 97 -20.07 17.88 0.73
C ALA A 97 -20.67 17.17 -0.49
N GLY A 98 -19.86 16.91 -1.52
CA GLY A 98 -20.27 16.24 -2.74
C GLY A 98 -20.27 14.73 -2.58
N ASP A 99 -19.13 14.12 -2.26
CA ASP A 99 -19.01 12.67 -2.31
C ASP A 99 -19.53 11.99 -1.03
N LEU A 100 -19.07 12.45 0.14
CA LEU A 100 -19.40 11.78 1.40
C LEU A 100 -20.89 11.96 1.78
N LEU A 101 -21.43 13.18 1.66
CA LEU A 101 -22.85 13.39 1.96
C LEU A 101 -23.76 12.74 0.90
N ALA A 102 -23.37 12.69 -0.38
CA ALA A 102 -24.18 12.02 -1.39
C ALA A 102 -24.41 10.55 -1.06
N VAL A 103 -23.40 9.85 -0.53
CA VAL A 103 -23.59 8.45 -0.08
C VAL A 103 -24.64 8.35 1.02
N GLN A 104 -24.67 9.29 1.96
CA GLN A 104 -25.65 9.27 3.05
C GLN A 104 -27.08 9.50 2.55
N TYR A 105 -27.29 10.44 1.64
CA TYR A 105 -28.63 10.80 1.17
C TYR A 105 -29.14 9.92 0.03
N LEU A 106 -28.27 9.55 -0.93
CA LEU A 106 -28.67 8.73 -2.09
C LEU A 106 -28.81 7.25 -1.75
N ALA A 107 -28.26 6.78 -0.63
CA ALA A 107 -28.47 5.41 -0.16
C ALA A 107 -29.87 5.19 0.45
N ILE A 108 -30.62 6.27 0.73
CA ILE A 108 -31.98 6.17 1.27
C ILE A 108 -32.93 5.95 0.08
N PRO A 109 -33.66 4.82 0.03
CA PRO A 109 -34.61 4.59 -1.04
C PRO A 109 -35.77 5.60 -0.95
N ALA A 110 -36.16 6.18 -2.09
CA ALA A 110 -37.25 7.15 -2.15
C ALA A 110 -38.64 6.56 -1.81
N THR A 111 -38.77 5.23 -1.73
CA THR A 111 -40.04 4.54 -1.50
C THR A 111 -39.87 3.34 -0.58
N SER A 112 -40.97 2.92 0.06
CA SER A 112 -41.07 1.68 0.86
C SER A 112 -41.11 0.41 0.01
N ALA A 113 -41.26 0.51 -1.32
CA ALA A 113 -41.43 -0.62 -2.22
C ALA A 113 -40.37 -1.74 -2.08
N PRO A 114 -39.07 -1.47 -1.83
CA PRO A 114 -38.10 -2.52 -1.56
C PRO A 114 -38.40 -3.33 -0.30
N VAL A 115 -38.86 -2.65 0.75
CA VAL A 115 -39.22 -3.25 2.04
C VAL A 115 -40.54 -4.03 1.94
N GLU A 116 -41.52 -3.52 1.19
CA GLU A 116 -42.78 -4.24 0.91
C GLU A 116 -42.53 -5.54 0.13
N ARG A 117 -41.63 -5.51 -0.86
CA ARG A 117 -41.23 -6.72 -1.60
C ARG A 117 -40.54 -7.74 -0.71
N LEU A 118 -39.74 -7.27 0.26
CA LEU A 118 -39.14 -8.11 1.29
C LEU A 118 -40.24 -8.78 2.13
N PHE A 119 -41.18 -8.01 2.68
CA PHE A 119 -42.27 -8.54 3.51
C PHE A 119 -43.23 -9.46 2.75
N SER A 120 -43.50 -9.19 1.48
CA SER A 120 -44.28 -10.08 0.61
C SER A 120 -43.60 -11.43 0.40
N THR A 121 -42.28 -11.43 0.20
CA THR A 121 -41.48 -12.66 0.06
C THR A 121 -41.38 -13.41 1.39
N ALA A 122 -41.20 -12.66 2.47
CA ALA A 122 -41.21 -13.15 3.85
C ALA A 122 -42.54 -13.84 4.21
N GLY A 123 -43.70 -13.26 3.87
CA GLY A 123 -45.02 -13.84 4.15
C GLY A 123 -45.33 -15.14 3.37
N LYS A 124 -44.60 -15.43 2.29
CA LYS A 124 -44.65 -16.75 1.64
C LYS A 124 -43.89 -17.82 2.44
N THR A 125 -42.86 -17.40 3.17
CA THR A 125 -41.97 -18.27 3.95
C THR A 125 -42.48 -18.45 5.38
N PHE A 126 -42.95 -17.37 6.00
CA PHE A 126 -43.51 -17.34 7.34
C PHE A 126 -45.03 -17.25 7.25
N ARG A 127 -45.69 -18.40 7.33
CA ARG A 127 -47.13 -18.50 7.56
C ARG A 127 -47.37 -19.08 8.94
N PRO A 128 -48.16 -18.43 9.81
CA PRO A 128 -48.36 -18.86 11.19
C PRO A 128 -48.93 -20.28 11.28
N GLU A 129 -49.71 -20.75 10.30
CA GLU A 129 -50.25 -22.11 10.33
C GLU A 129 -49.27 -23.19 9.83
N ARG A 130 -48.18 -22.84 9.16
CA ARG A 130 -47.28 -23.81 8.48
C ARG A 130 -45.81 -23.73 8.88
N CYS A 131 -45.41 -22.81 9.75
CA CYS A 131 -44.02 -22.65 10.18
C CYS A 131 -43.89 -22.66 11.71
N ARG A 132 -42.93 -23.46 12.22
CA ARG A 132 -42.49 -23.50 13.63
C ARG A 132 -41.22 -22.67 13.88
N LEU A 133 -40.91 -21.72 12.99
CA LEU A 133 -39.68 -20.95 13.09
C LEU A 133 -39.86 -19.83 14.13
N ALA A 134 -38.91 -19.71 15.06
CA ALA A 134 -38.89 -18.59 15.98
C ALA A 134 -38.55 -17.28 15.26
N ASP A 135 -39.14 -16.17 15.69
CA ASP A 135 -39.00 -14.85 15.05
C ASP A 135 -37.54 -14.43 14.86
N GLY A 136 -36.69 -14.66 15.86
CA GLY A 136 -35.26 -14.33 15.77
C GLY A 136 -34.47 -15.19 14.77
N THR A 137 -34.93 -16.43 14.50
CA THR A 137 -34.33 -17.26 13.44
C THR A 137 -34.81 -16.80 12.07
N PHE A 138 -36.08 -16.40 11.97
CA PHE A 138 -36.67 -15.87 10.74
C PHE A 138 -35.99 -14.57 10.28
N GLU A 139 -35.77 -13.64 11.20
CA GLU A 139 -35.09 -12.37 10.94
C GLU A 139 -33.67 -12.60 10.38
N LYS A 140 -32.90 -13.49 11.02
CA LYS A 140 -31.54 -13.86 10.57
C LYS A 140 -31.55 -14.45 9.16
N LEU A 141 -32.50 -15.34 8.86
CA LEU A 141 -32.63 -15.91 7.52
C LEU A 141 -32.98 -14.85 6.47
N MET A 142 -33.83 -13.88 6.81
CA MET A 142 -34.14 -12.76 5.92
C MET A 142 -32.94 -11.87 5.68
N MET A 143 -32.15 -11.56 6.71
CA MET A 143 -30.91 -10.80 6.57
C MET A 143 -29.92 -11.49 5.62
N VAL A 144 -29.72 -12.81 5.77
CA VAL A 144 -28.86 -13.60 4.88
C VAL A 144 -29.42 -13.64 3.45
N LYS A 145 -30.73 -13.79 3.28
CA LYS A 145 -31.40 -13.78 1.96
C LYS A 145 -31.20 -12.46 1.22
N CYS A 146 -31.38 -11.33 1.91
CA CYS A 146 -31.22 -9.98 1.34
C CYS A 146 -29.77 -9.72 0.91
N ASN A 147 -28.82 -10.14 1.73
CA ASN A 147 -27.39 -9.90 1.49
C ASN A 147 -26.72 -10.99 0.65
N GLY A 148 -27.42 -12.05 0.26
CA GLY A 148 -26.84 -13.20 -0.43
C GLY A 148 -26.22 -12.90 -1.81
N LYS A 149 -26.46 -11.72 -2.40
CA LYS A 149 -25.75 -11.25 -3.60
C LYS A 149 -24.43 -10.55 -3.29
N MET A 150 -24.27 -10.00 -2.08
CA MET A 150 -23.05 -9.33 -1.60
C MET A 150 -22.10 -10.28 -0.87
N LEU A 151 -22.60 -11.45 -0.45
CA LEU A 151 -21.85 -12.48 0.28
C LEU A 151 -21.26 -13.57 -0.65
N LYS A 152 -21.32 -13.39 -1.97
CA LYS A 152 -20.80 -14.33 -2.97
C LYS A 152 -19.50 -13.83 -3.59
#